data_AF-A0AB39QNS7-F1
#
_entry.id   AF-A0AB39QNS7-F1
#
_cell.length_a   1.000
_cell.length_b   1.000
_cell.length_c   1.000
_cell.angle_alpha   90.00
_cell.angle_beta   90.00
_cell.angle_gamma   90.00
#
_symmetry.space_group_name_H-M   'P 1'
#
loop_
_entity.id
_entity.type
_entity.pdbx_description
1 polymer ?
#
loop_
_entity_poly.entity_id
_entity_poly.type
_entity_poly.pdbx_seq_one_letter_code
_entity_poly.pdbx_strand_id
1 'polypeptide(L)'
;MASAQDREPAVTDVHIPDDALKDGAQRMRLVHDNIDIGHTTFDFDAAFGRELSRGAAQNFEDRWNDGKHQLQKQVSGIIDAITQISDAFAEADRRSAASLDDGRGD
;
A
#
# COMPACT_ATOMS: atom_id res chain seq x y z
N MET A 1 5.38 51.70 16.34
CA MET A 1 6.06 50.49 16.86
C MET A 1 4.98 49.43 17.03
N ALA A 2 4.88 48.49 16.10
CA ALA A 2 3.86 47.44 16.12
C ALA A 2 4.46 46.17 16.72
N SER A 3 3.79 45.65 17.74
CA SER A 3 4.20 44.54 18.59
C SER A 3 4.47 43.27 17.79
N ALA A 4 5.54 42.57 18.17
CA ALA A 4 5.87 41.23 17.68
C ALA A 4 4.70 40.30 17.99
N GLN A 5 4.07 39.85 16.91
CA GLN A 5 3.01 38.86 16.92
C GLN A 5 3.67 37.53 17.32
N ASP A 6 3.34 37.03 18.51
CA ASP A 6 3.56 35.64 18.89
C ASP A 6 2.93 34.76 17.80
N ARG A 7 3.78 34.23 16.93
CA ARG A 7 3.40 33.14 16.05
C ARG A 7 3.64 31.87 16.85
N GLU A 8 2.65 31.52 17.68
CA GLU A 8 2.53 30.14 18.12
C GLU A 8 2.55 29.26 16.86
N PRO A 9 3.46 28.26 16.77
CA PRO A 9 3.36 27.30 15.68
C PRO A 9 2.00 26.63 15.85
N ALA A 10 1.11 26.85 14.89
CA ALA A 10 -0.10 26.04 14.77
C ALA A 10 0.39 24.60 14.62
N VAL A 11 0.37 23.85 15.74
CA VAL A 11 0.53 22.41 15.72
C VAL A 11 -0.67 21.94 14.94
N THR A 12 -0.49 21.75 13.64
CA THR A 12 -1.46 21.05 12.82
C THR A 12 -1.58 19.70 13.49
N ASP A 13 -2.70 19.51 14.18
CA ASP A 13 -3.03 18.27 14.86
C ASP A 13 -3.01 17.18 13.76
N VAL A 14 -1.89 16.47 13.66
CA VAL A 14 -1.72 15.43 12.65
C VAL A 14 -2.56 14.27 13.15
N HIS A 15 -3.85 14.31 12.81
CA HIS A 15 -4.77 13.24 13.12
C HIS A 15 -4.44 12.07 12.19
N ILE A 16 -3.57 11.17 12.66
CA ILE A 16 -3.13 10.00 11.90
C ILE A 16 -4.31 9.01 11.89
N PRO A 17 -4.89 8.69 10.73
CA PRO A 17 -5.96 7.71 10.68
C PRO A 17 -5.30 6.32 10.60
N ASP A 18 -4.73 5.85 11.70
CA ASP A 18 -4.08 4.54 11.81
C ASP A 18 -5.03 3.42 11.33
N ASP A 19 -6.32 3.53 11.69
CA ASP A 19 -7.37 2.64 11.22
C ASP A 19 -7.59 2.70 9.70
N ALA A 20 -7.48 3.88 9.07
CA ALA A 20 -7.64 4.01 7.62
C ALA A 20 -6.42 3.47 6.85
N LEU A 21 -5.21 3.64 7.40
CA LEU A 21 -4.00 3.04 6.85
C LEU A 21 -4.06 1.51 6.94
N LYS A 22 -4.49 0.97 8.08
CA LYS A 22 -4.72 -0.46 8.28
C LYS A 22 -5.79 -1.02 7.34
N ASP A 23 -6.93 -0.33 7.19
CA ASP A 23 -7.98 -0.72 6.24
C ASP A 23 -7.46 -0.70 4.80
N GLY A 24 -6.69 0.33 4.42
CA GLY A 24 -6.04 0.42 3.12
C GLY A 24 -5.10 -0.76 2.85
N ALA A 25 -4.21 -1.09 3.79
CA ALA A 25 -3.31 -2.24 3.66
C ALA A 25 -4.07 -3.57 3.57
N GLN A 26 -5.15 -3.74 4.33
CA GLN A 26 -5.97 -4.95 4.31
C GLN A 26 -6.69 -5.12 2.96
N ARG A 27 -7.24 -4.04 2.39
CA ARG A 27 -7.83 -4.05 1.04
C ARG A 27 -6.79 -4.36 -0.03
N MET A 28 -5.59 -3.82 0.10
CA MET A 28 -4.49 -4.12 -0.83
C MET A 28 -4.06 -5.59 -0.74
N ARG A 29 -4.02 -6.19 0.46
CA ARG A 29 -3.78 -7.64 0.61
C ARG A 29 -4.86 -8.48 -0.06
N LEU A 30 -6.14 -8.09 0.06
CA LEU A 30 -7.22 -8.76 -0.67
C LEU A 30 -6.98 -8.71 -2.19
N VAL A 31 -6.56 -7.58 -2.75
CA VAL A 31 -6.23 -7.49 -4.19
C VAL A 31 -5.04 -8.37 -4.53
N HIS A 32 -3.98 -8.35 -3.73
CA HIS A 32 -2.79 -9.19 -3.91
C HIS A 32 -3.14 -10.69 -3.94
N ASP A 33 -3.90 -11.14 -2.96
CA ASP A 33 -4.23 -12.55 -2.76
C ASP A 33 -5.22 -13.07 -3.82
N ASN A 34 -6.01 -12.17 -4.43
CA ASN A 34 -7.04 -12.51 -5.40
C ASN A 34 -6.69 -12.14 -6.85
N ILE A 35 -5.52 -11.56 -7.11
CA ILE A 35 -5.04 -11.29 -8.48
C ILE A 35 -4.77 -12.58 -9.26
N ASP A 36 -4.50 -13.66 -8.54
CA ASP A 36 -4.10 -14.94 -9.13
C ASP A 36 -5.10 -16.07 -8.89
N ILE A 37 -6.40 -15.77 -8.73
CA ILE A 37 -7.45 -16.82 -8.60
C ILE A 37 -7.62 -17.62 -9.92
N GLY A 38 -6.91 -17.25 -10.98
CA GLY A 38 -6.91 -17.93 -12.27
C GLY A 38 -5.84 -19.01 -12.39
N HIS A 39 -5.82 -20.02 -11.50
CA HIS A 39 -5.07 -21.27 -11.75
C HIS A 39 -5.75 -22.16 -12.82
N THR A 40 -6.80 -21.62 -13.47
CA THR A 40 -7.36 -22.12 -14.71
C THR A 40 -6.71 -21.30 -15.82
N THR A 41 -5.57 -21.75 -16.32
CA THR A 41 -5.04 -21.32 -17.62
C THR A 41 -6.20 -21.41 -18.61
N PHE A 42 -6.63 -20.27 -19.14
CA PHE A 42 -7.69 -20.24 -20.13
C PHE A 42 -7.22 -21.08 -21.32
N ASP A 43 -7.91 -22.17 -21.63
CA ASP A 43 -7.51 -23.08 -22.70
C ASP A 43 -7.85 -22.46 -24.06
N PHE A 44 -6.93 -21.63 -24.56
CA PHE A 44 -7.06 -20.94 -25.85
C PHE A 44 -7.13 -21.93 -27.02
N ASP A 45 -6.47 -23.08 -26.91
CA ASP A 45 -6.54 -24.14 -27.92
C ASP A 45 -7.96 -24.74 -27.98
N ALA A 46 -8.59 -24.97 -26.83
CA ALA A 46 -9.99 -25.41 -26.76
C ALA A 46 -10.98 -24.32 -27.20
N ALA A 47 -10.70 -23.04 -26.91
CA ALA A 47 -11.61 -21.94 -27.20
C ALA A 47 -11.57 -21.44 -28.66
N PHE A 48 -10.39 -21.43 -29.29
CA PHE A 48 -10.19 -20.80 -30.61
C PHE A 48 -9.60 -21.73 -31.68
N GLY A 49 -9.15 -22.94 -31.31
CA GLY A 49 -8.50 -23.88 -32.21
C GLY A 49 -7.03 -23.53 -32.51
N ARG A 50 -6.23 -24.56 -32.84
CA ARG A 50 -4.75 -24.48 -32.99
C ARG A 50 -4.23 -23.46 -34.01
N GLU A 51 -5.06 -23.03 -34.96
CA GLU A 51 -4.66 -22.09 -36.01
C GLU A 51 -4.74 -20.63 -35.53
N LEU A 52 -5.67 -20.31 -34.61
CA LEU A 52 -5.85 -18.97 -34.04
C LEU A 52 -5.13 -18.81 -32.69
N SER A 53 -4.81 -19.92 -32.00
CA SER A 53 -4.04 -19.89 -30.75
C SER A 53 -2.56 -19.56 -30.97
N ARG A 54 -2.01 -19.83 -32.16
CA ARG A 54 -0.60 -19.58 -32.47
C ARG A 54 -0.33 -18.08 -32.61
N GLY A 55 0.46 -17.55 -31.70
CA GLY A 55 0.98 -16.18 -31.72
C GLY A 55 0.11 -15.19 -30.94
N ALA A 56 -1.14 -14.98 -31.33
CA ALA A 56 -1.99 -13.98 -30.68
C ALA A 56 -2.41 -14.36 -29.25
N ALA A 57 -2.82 -15.62 -29.04
CA ALA A 57 -3.21 -16.11 -27.72
C ALA A 57 -2.00 -16.23 -26.79
N GLN A 58 -0.86 -16.76 -27.28
CA GLN A 58 0.39 -16.83 -26.53
C GLN A 58 0.86 -15.43 -26.08
N ASN A 59 0.88 -14.45 -26.99
CA ASN A 59 1.26 -13.07 -26.66
C ASN A 59 0.29 -12.43 -25.66
N PHE A 60 -1.00 -12.77 -25.72
CA PHE A 60 -1.97 -12.29 -24.73
C PHE A 60 -1.68 -12.90 -23.35
N GLU A 61 -1.46 -14.21 -23.29
CA GLU A 61 -1.18 -14.94 -22.05
C GLU A 61 0.11 -14.44 -21.38
N ASP A 62 1.18 -14.24 -22.15
CA ASP A 62 2.44 -13.71 -21.66
C ASP A 62 2.26 -12.30 -21.08
N ARG A 63 1.59 -11.39 -21.82
CA ARG A 63 1.33 -10.01 -21.37
C ARG A 63 0.39 -9.97 -20.17
N TRP A 64 -0.58 -10.87 -20.12
CA TRP A 64 -1.51 -11.00 -19.00
C TRP A 64 -0.77 -11.44 -17.74
N ASN A 65 0.07 -12.46 -17.84
CA ASN A 65 0.89 -12.96 -16.74
C ASN A 65 1.88 -11.91 -16.25
N ASP A 66 2.55 -11.20 -17.16
CA ASP A 66 3.43 -10.08 -16.82
C ASP A 66 2.67 -8.96 -16.09
N GLY A 67 1.47 -8.62 -16.56
CA GLY A 67 0.60 -7.62 -15.93
C GLY A 67 0.20 -8.00 -14.51
N LYS A 68 -0.20 -9.26 -14.28
CA LYS A 68 -0.48 -9.79 -12.94
C LYS A 68 0.73 -9.66 -12.02
N HIS A 69 1.91 -10.07 -12.49
CA HIS A 69 3.15 -9.98 -11.73
C HIS A 69 3.54 -8.55 -11.36
N GLN A 70 3.39 -7.61 -12.29
CA GLN A 70 3.64 -6.19 -12.04
C GLN A 70 2.67 -5.63 -11.00
N LEU A 71 1.39 -5.97 -11.11
CA LEU A 71 0.37 -5.53 -10.17
C LEU A 71 0.61 -6.09 -8.76
N GLN A 72 1.00 -7.37 -8.62
CA GLN A 72 1.42 -7.95 -7.34
C GLN A 72 2.57 -7.16 -6.71
N LYS A 73 3.64 -6.89 -7.47
CA LYS A 73 4.79 -6.11 -6.98
C LYS A 73 4.39 -4.72 -6.51
N GLN A 74 3.55 -4.02 -7.26
CA GLN A 74 3.08 -2.69 -6.90
C GLN A 74 2.24 -2.71 -5.62
N VAL A 75 1.34 -3.68 -5.51
CA VAL A 75 0.48 -3.85 -4.32
C VAL A 75 1.32 -4.16 -3.09
N SER A 76 2.32 -5.05 -3.19
CA SER A 76 3.27 -5.31 -2.10
C SER A 76 4.05 -4.06 -1.70
N GLY A 77 4.52 -3.27 -2.66
CA GLY A 77 5.20 -2.00 -2.38
C GLY A 77 4.32 -0.98 -1.66
N ILE A 78 3.02 -0.94 -1.97
CA ILE A 78 2.05 -0.09 -1.26
C ILE A 78 1.86 -0.57 0.18
N ILE A 79 1.73 -1.89 0.39
CA ILE A 79 1.60 -2.47 1.74
C ILE A 79 2.84 -2.16 2.59
N ASP A 80 4.03 -2.29 2.01
CA ASP A 80 5.30 -1.99 2.70
C ASP A 80 5.39 -0.51 3.06
N ALA A 81 5.02 0.39 2.14
CA ALA A 81 5.00 1.82 2.39
C ALA A 81 4.02 2.19 3.52
N ILE A 82 2.82 1.61 3.51
CA ILE A 82 1.85 1.82 4.60
C ILE A 82 2.42 1.36 5.94
N THR A 83 3.06 0.19 5.96
CA THR A 83 3.66 -0.37 7.18
C THR A 83 4.77 0.55 7.73
N GLN A 84 5.67 1.02 6.85
CA GLN A 84 6.74 1.95 7.23
C GLN A 84 6.20 3.27 7.79
N ILE A 85 5.12 3.80 7.20
CA ILE A 85 4.46 5.02 7.70
C ILE A 85 3.90 4.77 9.10
N SER A 86 3.15 3.68 9.30
CA SER A 86 2.61 3.33 10.62
C SER A 86 3.71 3.14 11.67
N ASP A 87 4.81 2.45 11.32
CA ASP A 87 5.94 2.23 12.24
C ASP A 87 6.64 3.54 12.63
N ALA A 88 6.86 4.44 11.66
CA ALA A 88 7.48 5.73 11.91
C ALA A 88 6.64 6.59 12.87
N PHE A 89 5.33 6.56 12.72
CA PHE A 89 4.42 7.26 13.63
C PHE A 89 4.37 6.63 15.01
N ALA A 90 4.29 5.30 15.11
CA ALA A 90 4.34 4.61 16.40
C ALA A 90 5.66 4.87 17.17
N GLU A 91 6.77 5.06 16.45
CA GLU A 91 8.04 5.49 17.04
C GLU A 91 7.99 6.96 17.50
N ALA A 92 7.40 7.86 16.71
CA ALA A 92 7.23 9.26 17.09
C ALA A 92 6.36 9.43 18.34
N ASP A 93 5.27 8.67 18.44
CA ASP A 93 4.39 8.64 19.61
C ASP A 93 5.12 8.15 20.86
N ARG A 94 5.90 7.06 20.75
CA ARG A 94 6.71 6.54 21.87
C ARG A 94 7.73 7.56 22.37
N ARG A 95 8.41 8.26 21.45
CA ARG A 95 9.36 9.33 21.81
C ARG A 95 8.68 10.51 22.48
N SER A 96 7.50 10.89 21.99
CA SER A 96 6.72 11.99 22.56
C SER A 96 6.22 11.65 23.96
N ALA A 97 5.71 10.43 24.15
CA ALA A 97 5.29 9.93 25.46
C ALA A 97 6.47 9.88 26.46
N ALA A 98 7.63 9.39 26.04
CA ALA A 98 8.83 9.36 26.89
C ALA A 98 9.27 10.78 27.30
N SER A 99 9.23 11.74 26.37
CA SER A 99 9.59 13.14 26.67
C SER A 99 8.64 13.84 27.64
N LEU A 100 7.39 13.38 27.73
CA LEU A 100 6.38 13.90 28.66
C LEU A 100 6.52 13.28 30.07
N ASP A 101 7.04 12.06 30.16
CA ASP A 101 7.32 11.37 31.44
C ASP A 101 8.59 11.97 32.10
N ASP A 102 9.64 12.21 31.31
CA ASP A 102 10.89 12.83 31.77
C ASP A 102 10.71 14.31 32.22
N GLY A 103 9.66 15.00 31.77
CA GLY A 103 9.39 16.40 32.08
C GLY A 103 8.45 16.67 33.26
N ARG A 104 7.90 15.63 33.89
CA ARG A 104 6.88 15.76 34.96
C ARG A 104 7.40 15.45 36.37
N GLY A 105 8.71 15.31 36.52
CA GLY A 105 9.39 15.14 37.80
C GLY A 105 10.27 16.34 38.12
N ASP A 106 9.66 17.45 38.54
CA ASP A 106 10.23 18.46 39.48
C ASP A 106 9.10 19.40 39.97
#